data_AF-A0A2K2RSA9-F1
#
_entry.id   AF-A0A2K2RSA9-F1
#
_cell.length_a   1.000
_cell.length_b   1.000
_cell.length_c   1.000
_cell.angle_alpha   90.00
_cell.angle_beta   90.00
_cell.angle_gamma   90.00
#
_symmetry.space_group_name_H-M   'P 1'
#
loop_
_entity.id
_entity.type
_entity.pdbx_description
1 polymer ?
#
loop_
_entity_poly.entity_id
_entity_poly.type
_entity_poly.pdbx_seq_one_letter_code
_entity_poly.pdbx_strand_id
1 'polypeptide(L)'
;MSSARPGRASEITVARHDKITAHLRVAELGALAGLGFVGLDDHPDDDPVIITGFKATRSHRLTEAQKEANRLVSRERAANEHGFTYLKTWRVLAKVRMTTRHATFLLRALLVLANSEVQR
;
A
#
# COMPACT_ATOMS: atom_id res chain seq x y z
N MET A 1 -19.15 -2.66 -7.88
CA MET A 1 -18.18 -3.77 -8.03
C MET A 1 -17.08 -3.25 -8.94
N SER A 2 -15.81 -3.29 -8.55
CA SER A 2 -14.73 -2.95 -9.50
C SER A 2 -14.57 -4.14 -10.44
N SER A 3 -14.84 -3.93 -11.73
CA SER A 3 -14.61 -4.92 -12.78
C SER A 3 -13.12 -5.25 -12.85
N ALA A 4 -12.76 -6.54 -12.92
CA ALA A 4 -11.39 -6.93 -13.27
C ALA A 4 -11.06 -6.32 -14.64
N ARG A 5 -10.09 -5.40 -14.68
CA ARG A 5 -9.74 -4.69 -15.91
C ARG A 5 -9.04 -5.64 -16.88
N PRO A 6 -9.36 -5.60 -18.19
CA PRO A 6 -8.61 -6.35 -19.19
C PRO A 6 -7.25 -5.68 -19.41
N GLY A 7 -6.18 -6.47 -19.37
CA GLY A 7 -4.83 -6.02 -19.70
C GLY A 7 -3.87 -5.98 -18.51
N ARG A 8 -2.60 -6.34 -18.77
CA ARG A 8 -1.48 -6.31 -17.82
C ARG A 8 -1.03 -4.85 -17.60
N ALA A 9 -1.91 -4.01 -17.05
CA ALA A 9 -1.53 -2.66 -16.66
C ALA A 9 -0.63 -2.73 -15.41
N SER A 10 0.44 -1.94 -15.39
CA SER A 10 1.28 -1.84 -14.19
C SER A 10 0.47 -1.25 -13.03
N GLU A 11 0.77 -1.65 -11.80
CA GLU A 11 0.03 -1.18 -10.61
C GLU A 11 0.04 0.34 -10.48
N ILE A 12 1.15 1.00 -10.83
CA ILE A 12 1.25 2.47 -10.84
C ILE A 12 0.34 3.10 -11.91
N THR A 13 0.19 2.48 -13.09
CA THR A 13 -0.75 2.95 -14.12
C THR A 13 -2.18 2.90 -13.61
N VAL A 14 -2.54 1.81 -12.94
CA VAL A 14 -3.87 1.63 -12.32
C VAL A 14 -4.07 2.67 -11.22
N ALA A 15 -3.08 2.89 -10.36
CA ALA A 15 -3.16 3.87 -9.28
C ALA A 15 -3.33 5.31 -9.79
N ARG A 16 -2.67 5.68 -10.90
CA ARG A 16 -2.89 6.98 -11.57
C ARG A 16 -4.30 7.12 -12.11
N HIS A 17 -4.77 6.10 -12.84
CA HIS A 17 -6.13 6.10 -13.39
C HIS A 17 -7.18 6.25 -12.28
N ASP A 18 -6.98 5.54 -11.17
CA ASP A 18 -7.89 5.56 -10.02
C ASP A 18 -7.66 6.73 -9.07
N LYS A 19 -6.78 7.68 -9.44
CA LYS A 19 -6.52 8.92 -8.71
C LYS A 19 -6.22 8.68 -7.22
N ILE A 20 -5.43 7.64 -6.93
CA ILE A 20 -5.14 7.21 -5.56
C ILE A 20 -4.55 8.34 -4.71
N THR A 21 -3.64 9.15 -5.27
CA THR A 21 -3.04 10.31 -4.57
C THR A 21 -4.10 11.34 -4.17
N ALA A 22 -5.04 11.67 -5.06
CA ALA A 22 -6.13 12.60 -4.75
C ALA A 22 -7.06 12.06 -3.64
N HIS A 23 -7.37 10.76 -3.67
CA HIS A 23 -8.17 10.14 -2.62
C HIS A 23 -7.47 10.12 -1.26
N LEU A 24 -6.15 9.89 -1.25
CA LEU A 24 -5.33 9.95 -0.06
C LEU A 24 -5.30 11.36 0.54
N ARG A 25 -5.12 12.40 -0.28
CA ARG A 25 -5.17 13.81 0.15
C ARG A 25 -6.52 14.17 0.78
N VAL A 26 -7.62 13.86 0.10
CA VAL A 26 -8.98 14.14 0.62
C VAL A 26 -9.24 13.42 1.94
N ALA A 27 -8.63 12.25 2.14
CA ALA A 27 -8.73 11.49 3.38
C ALA A 27 -7.71 11.91 4.45
N GLU A 28 -6.81 12.86 4.16
CA GLU A 28 -5.68 13.26 5.01
C GLU A 28 -4.80 12.06 5.42
N LEU A 29 -4.56 11.15 4.46
CA LEU A 29 -3.77 9.94 4.66
C LEU A 29 -2.51 9.93 3.79
N GLY A 30 -1.43 9.38 4.35
CA GLY A 30 -0.22 9.01 3.60
C GLY A 30 -0.11 7.49 3.40
N ALA A 31 0.59 7.06 2.37
CA ALA A 31 0.85 5.65 2.08
C ALA A 31 2.35 5.36 1.89
N LEU A 32 2.84 4.34 2.60
CA LEU A 32 4.16 3.76 2.37
C LEU A 32 4.10 2.77 1.20
N ALA A 33 4.71 3.12 0.07
CA ALA A 33 4.62 2.36 -1.17
C ALA A 33 5.96 1.74 -1.59
N GLY A 34 5.87 0.67 -2.38
CA GLY A 34 7.04 0.02 -2.97
C GLY A 34 7.67 0.85 -4.08
N LEU A 35 8.91 0.49 -4.47
CA LEU A 35 9.64 1.21 -5.53
C LEU A 35 8.94 1.21 -6.90
N GLY A 36 7.97 0.31 -7.13
CA GLY A 36 7.12 0.31 -8.31
C GLY A 36 6.19 1.52 -8.43
N PHE A 37 6.01 2.27 -7.35
CA PHE A 37 5.19 3.49 -7.28
C PHE A 37 6.01 4.78 -7.26
N VAL A 38 7.32 4.71 -7.46
CA VAL A 38 8.16 5.92 -7.60
C VAL A 38 7.62 6.78 -8.74
N GLY A 39 7.40 8.07 -8.48
CA GLY A 39 6.79 9.01 -9.42
C GLY A 39 5.27 8.83 -9.59
N LEU A 40 4.59 8.20 -8.62
CA LEU A 40 3.12 8.24 -8.53
C LEU A 40 2.63 9.57 -7.96
N ASP A 41 3.31 10.09 -6.94
CA ASP A 41 2.98 11.38 -6.33
C ASP A 41 3.30 12.53 -7.29
N ASP A 42 2.36 13.44 -7.41
CA ASP A 42 2.43 14.65 -8.23
C ASP A 42 2.98 15.86 -7.44
N HIS A 43 3.01 15.82 -6.10
CA HIS A 43 3.53 16.91 -5.25
C HIS A 43 4.49 16.37 -4.16
N PRO A 44 5.55 15.62 -4.53
CA PRO A 44 6.38 14.89 -3.57
C PRO A 44 7.21 15.77 -2.62
N ASP A 45 7.45 17.04 -2.96
CA ASP A 45 8.30 17.94 -2.17
C ASP A 45 7.51 18.85 -1.21
N ASP A 46 6.23 19.12 -1.51
CA ASP A 46 5.39 20.07 -0.76
C ASP A 46 4.36 19.35 0.14
N ASP A 47 3.66 18.35 -0.41
CA ASP A 47 2.58 17.61 0.26
C ASP A 47 2.58 16.13 -0.19
N PRO A 48 3.57 15.35 0.27
CA PRO A 48 3.71 13.96 -0.12
C PRO A 48 2.66 13.08 0.55
N VAL A 49 1.85 12.41 -0.27
CA VAL A 49 0.91 11.37 0.16
C VAL A 49 1.40 9.96 -0.18
N ILE A 50 2.41 9.83 -1.04
CA ILE A 50 3.09 8.56 -1.32
C ILE A 50 4.55 8.67 -0.92
N ILE A 51 4.96 7.89 0.08
CA ILE A 51 6.36 7.77 0.48
C ILE A 51 6.89 6.43 -0.04
N THR A 52 7.93 6.49 -0.88
CA THR A 52 8.66 5.30 -1.36
C THR A 52 10.07 5.25 -0.80
N GLY A 53 10.71 4.08 -0.84
CA GLY A 53 12.15 3.98 -0.62
C GLY A 53 12.98 4.70 -1.69
N PHE A 54 14.26 4.88 -1.40
CA PHE A 54 15.27 5.36 -2.35
C PHE A 54 15.70 4.26 -3.32
N LYS A 55 15.84 4.62 -4.59
CA LYS A 55 16.28 3.71 -5.66
C LYS A 55 17.73 4.04 -6.05
N ALA A 56 18.61 3.04 -6.00
CA ALA A 56 19.95 3.16 -6.58
C ALA A 56 19.87 3.29 -8.10
N THR A 57 20.74 4.11 -8.70
CA THR A 57 20.90 4.20 -10.14
C THR A 57 22.31 3.79 -10.55
N ARG A 58 22.56 3.64 -11.85
CA ARG A 58 23.90 3.27 -12.35
C ARG A 58 24.97 4.28 -11.93
N SER A 59 24.61 5.56 -11.81
CA SER A 59 25.51 6.66 -11.45
C SER A 59 25.44 7.05 -9.96
N HIS A 60 24.44 6.58 -9.22
CA HIS A 60 24.25 6.95 -7.82
C HIS A 60 23.98 5.74 -6.93
N ARG A 61 24.94 5.47 -6.02
CA ARG A 61 24.78 4.48 -4.96
C ARG A 61 24.06 5.08 -3.77
N LEU A 62 23.26 4.27 -3.10
CA LEU A 62 22.57 4.69 -1.87
C LEU A 62 23.57 4.96 -0.76
N THR A 63 23.38 6.08 -0.06
CA THR A 63 24.06 6.37 1.20
C THR A 63 23.60 5.43 2.30
N GLU A 64 24.35 5.32 3.39
CA GLU A 64 23.93 4.50 4.54
C GLU A 64 22.61 4.97 5.15
N ALA A 65 22.38 6.28 5.19
CA ALA A 65 21.11 6.86 5.64
C ALA A 65 19.93 6.44 4.73
N GLN A 66 20.11 6.47 3.40
CA GLN A 66 19.08 6.03 2.46
C GLN A 66 18.80 4.52 2.57
N LYS A 67 19.83 3.71 2.83
CA LYS A 67 19.65 2.27 3.09
C LYS A 67 18.87 2.03 4.38
N GLU A 68 19.14 2.80 5.43
CA GLU A 68 18.39 2.70 6.67
C GLU A 68 16.92 3.10 6.49
N ALA A 69 16.66 4.21 5.79
CA ALA A 69 15.30 4.60 5.43
C ALA A 69 14.57 3.48 4.65
N ASN A 70 15.24 2.85 3.69
CA ASN A 70 14.69 1.69 2.97
C ASN A 70 14.38 0.50 3.88
N ARG A 71 15.23 0.22 4.88
CA ARG A 71 14.99 -0.84 5.86
C ARG A 71 13.75 -0.54 6.71
N LEU A 72 13.59 0.70 7.16
CA LEU A 72 12.41 1.14 7.93
C LEU A 72 11.14 0.98 7.10
N VAL A 73 11.09 1.54 5.88
CA VAL A 73 9.93 1.38 4.98
C VAL A 73 9.63 -0.09 4.68
N SER A 74 10.66 -0.92 4.50
CA SER A 74 10.48 -2.36 4.25
C SER A 74 9.92 -3.10 5.46
N ARG A 75 10.35 -2.75 6.68
CA ARG A 75 9.81 -3.35 7.92
C ARG A 75 8.32 -3.05 8.07
N GLU A 76 7.91 -1.81 7.87
CA GLU A 76 6.49 -1.44 7.93
C GLU A 76 5.66 -2.17 6.86
N ARG A 77 6.22 -2.32 5.66
CA ARG A 77 5.53 -3.02 4.56
C ARG A 77 5.48 -4.55 4.73
N ALA A 78 6.39 -5.15 5.50
CA ALA A 78 6.45 -6.61 5.67
C ALA A 78 5.16 -7.18 6.27
N ALA A 79 4.54 -6.49 7.23
CA ALA A 79 3.28 -6.92 7.82
C ALA A 79 2.16 -7.00 6.76
N ASN A 80 2.08 -5.99 5.88
CA ASN A 80 1.12 -5.95 4.80
C ASN A 80 1.38 -7.05 3.75
N GLU A 81 2.64 -7.24 3.35
CA GLU A 81 3.04 -8.27 2.37
C GLU A 81 2.75 -9.69 2.89
N HIS A 82 3.02 -9.96 4.16
CA HIS A 82 2.66 -11.22 4.80
C HIS A 82 1.14 -11.40 4.84
N GLY A 83 0.39 -10.37 5.23
CA GLY A 83 -1.08 -10.38 5.20
C GLY A 83 -1.63 -10.75 3.82
N PHE A 84 -1.17 -10.07 2.77
CA PHE A 84 -1.55 -10.39 1.39
C PHE A 84 -1.14 -11.80 0.95
N THR A 85 0.02 -12.29 1.41
CA THR A 85 0.47 -13.65 1.15
C THR A 85 -0.49 -14.66 1.77
N TYR A 86 -0.89 -14.49 3.02
CA TYR A 86 -1.89 -15.36 3.66
C TYR A 86 -3.23 -15.32 2.93
N LEU A 87 -3.73 -14.12 2.58
CA LEU A 87 -4.98 -13.96 1.84
C LEU A 87 -4.95 -14.71 0.50
N LYS A 88 -3.81 -14.68 -0.21
CA LYS A 88 -3.60 -15.41 -1.47
C LYS A 88 -3.52 -16.92 -1.25
N THR A 89 -2.63 -17.37 -0.35
CA THR A 89 -2.42 -18.79 -0.04
C THR A 89 -3.72 -19.48 0.36
N TRP A 90 -4.53 -18.83 1.19
CA TRP A 90 -5.79 -19.39 1.69
C TRP A 90 -6.97 -19.13 0.75
N ARG A 91 -6.74 -18.35 -0.31
CA ARG A 91 -7.74 -17.91 -1.30
C ARG A 91 -8.95 -17.24 -0.63
N VAL A 92 -8.72 -16.48 0.44
CA VAL A 92 -9.77 -15.88 1.27
C VAL A 92 -10.73 -15.05 0.41
N LEU A 93 -10.19 -14.20 -0.47
CA LEU A 93 -11.00 -13.32 -1.32
C LEU A 93 -11.88 -14.08 -2.33
N ALA A 94 -11.53 -15.34 -2.67
CA ALA A 94 -12.35 -16.19 -3.53
C ALA A 94 -13.45 -16.94 -2.76
N LYS A 95 -13.29 -17.06 -1.44
CA LYS A 95 -14.20 -17.79 -0.54
C LYS A 95 -15.21 -16.88 0.13
N VAL A 96 -14.86 -15.62 0.37
CA VAL A 96 -15.74 -14.62 0.99
C VAL A 96 -16.97 -14.38 0.10
N ARG A 97 -18.18 -14.56 0.65
CA ARG A 97 -19.48 -14.41 -0.03
C ARG A 97 -20.23 -13.16 0.43
N MET A 98 -19.51 -12.05 0.57
CA MET A 98 -20.10 -10.73 0.89
C MET A 98 -19.59 -9.67 -0.06
N THR A 99 -20.32 -8.57 -0.19
CA THR A 99 -19.86 -7.44 -1.00
C THR A 99 -18.57 -6.85 -0.44
N THR A 100 -17.74 -6.25 -1.27
CA THR A 100 -16.49 -5.57 -0.84
C THR A 100 -16.72 -4.58 0.31
N ARG A 101 -17.83 -3.82 0.28
CA ARG A 101 -18.18 -2.87 1.36
C ARG A 101 -18.28 -3.57 2.72
N HIS A 102 -19.07 -4.65 2.79
CA HIS A 102 -19.25 -5.43 4.03
C HIS A 102 -17.96 -6.13 4.45
N ALA A 103 -17.17 -6.66 3.51
CA ALA A 103 -15.87 -7.26 3.81
C ALA A 103 -14.89 -6.25 4.42
N THR A 104 -14.82 -5.03 3.87
CA THR A 104 -14.00 -3.94 4.42
C THR A 104 -14.49 -3.51 5.80
N PHE A 105 -15.81 -3.44 6.02
CA PHE A 105 -16.35 -3.10 7.33
C PHE A 105 -15.98 -4.15 8.39
N LEU A 106 -16.16 -5.44 8.08
CA LEU A 106 -15.78 -6.53 8.96
C LEU A 106 -14.27 -6.50 9.29
N LEU A 107 -13.43 -6.31 8.27
CA LEU A 107 -11.98 -6.22 8.47
C LEU A 107 -11.60 -5.05 9.39
N ARG A 108 -12.22 -3.89 9.22
CA ARG A 108 -11.99 -2.72 10.10
C ARG A 108 -12.40 -3.02 11.55
N ALA A 109 -13.56 -3.64 11.74
CA ALA A 109 -14.03 -4.03 13.08
C ALA A 109 -13.06 -5.02 13.75
N LEU A 110 -12.63 -6.06 13.02
CA LEU A 110 -11.65 -7.03 13.51
C LEU A 110 -10.30 -6.37 13.86
N LEU A 111 -9.84 -5.41 13.04
CA LEU A 111 -8.60 -4.68 13.31
C LEU A 111 -8.69 -3.86 14.60
N VAL A 112 -9.80 -3.14 14.82
CA VAL A 112 -10.02 -2.39 16.06
C VAL A 112 -10.04 -3.33 17.26
N LEU A 113 -10.75 -4.46 17.18
CA LEU A 113 -10.82 -5.44 18.26
C LEU A 113 -9.45 -6.05 18.57
N ALA A 114 -8.71 -6.50 17.55
CA ALA A 114 -7.38 -7.06 17.72
C ALA A 114 -6.42 -6.05 18.37
N ASN A 115 -6.46 -4.78 17.94
CA ASN A 115 -5.64 -3.73 18.53
C ASN A 115 -6.05 -3.42 19.98
N SER A 116 -7.34 -3.43 20.31
CA SER A 116 -7.78 -3.23 21.70
C SER A 116 -7.35 -4.36 22.64
N GLU A 117 -7.30 -5.61 22.15
CA GLU A 117 -6.83 -6.76 22.95
C GLU A 117 -5.32 -6.72 23.17
N VAL A 118 -4.53 -6.26 22.19
CA VAL A 118 -3.07 -6.13 22.32
C VAL A 118 -2.66 -4.99 23.27
N GLN A 119 -3.50 -3.95 23.38
CA GLN A 119 -3.25 -2.80 24.26
C GLN A 119 -3.77 -2.99 25.69
N ARG A 120 -4.28 -4.18 26.02
CA ARG A 120 -4.83 -4.54 27.32
C ARG A 120 -3.83 -5.34 28.14
#